data_AF-A0A9P4W933-F1
#
_entry.id   AF-A0A9P4W933-F1
#
_cell.length_a   1.000
_cell.length_b   1.000
_cell.length_c   1.000
_cell.angle_alpha   90.00
_cell.angle_beta   90.00
_cell.angle_gamma   90.00
#
_symmetry.space_group_name_H-M   'P 1'
#
loop_
_entity.id
_entity.type
_entity.pdbx_description
1 polymer ?
#
loop_
_entity_poly.entity_id
_entity_poly.type
_entity_poly.pdbx_seq_one_letter_code
_entity_poly.pdbx_strand_id
1 'polypeptide(L)'
;MAMRLAVSRPLAAAAARSTAARAFSTTALRAKEIAGENTETPNMRFAPRNPSETLKRPIVNPVDSLKTKGESLHKYGNYLMSCLPKYIQQFSVWKDELTIYIPPAGVLPVFHFLKNHTAAEYTQISDITAVDYPTKDQRFEVVYNMLSIRHNSRLRVKTYADEATPVPSLCDLYDGANWYEREVYDLFGVFFVGHPDLRRIMTDYGFDGHPLRKDFPMTGYTEIRYDEEKKRIVVEPLEMTQAFRNFRGGSAAWEQVGPGQSTTPETFKLPTPKPEPPKEGEQKK
;
A
#
# COMPACT_ATOMS: atom_id res chain seq x y z
N MET A 1 54.14 -23.65 27.85
CA MET A 1 55.33 -23.63 28.71
C MET A 1 56.49 -23.11 27.87
N ALA A 2 57.05 -21.95 28.27
CA ALA A 2 58.32 -21.31 27.85
C ALA A 2 58.62 -21.21 26.34
N MET A 3 58.62 -20.07 25.64
CA MET A 3 59.08 -18.70 25.90
C MET A 3 60.55 -18.59 26.35
N ARG A 4 61.25 -17.61 25.74
CA ARG A 4 62.47 -16.88 26.17
C ARG A 4 63.74 -17.25 25.40
N LEU A 5 64.68 -16.35 25.11
CA LEU A 5 64.93 -14.90 25.26
C LEU A 5 66.20 -14.64 24.42
N ALA A 6 66.33 -13.54 23.66
CA ALA A 6 67.14 -12.33 23.96
C ALA A 6 68.62 -12.63 24.32
N VAL A 7 69.66 -11.91 23.85
CA VAL A 7 70.02 -10.49 24.02
C VAL A 7 71.37 -10.27 23.28
N SER A 8 71.64 -9.10 22.69
CA SER A 8 72.84 -8.25 22.96
C SER A 8 73.17 -7.20 21.87
N ARG A 9 73.62 -6.04 22.35
CA ARG A 9 74.01 -4.77 21.67
C ARG A 9 75.51 -4.82 21.22
N PRO A 10 76.15 -3.70 20.81
CA PRO A 10 76.06 -2.93 19.56
C PRO A 10 77.46 -2.75 18.91
N LEU A 11 77.60 -2.06 17.77
CA LEU A 11 78.77 -1.20 17.46
C LEU A 11 78.50 -0.39 16.17
N ALA A 12 78.96 0.86 16.19
CA ALA A 12 78.69 1.90 15.22
C ALA A 12 79.61 1.87 14.00
N ALA A 13 79.12 2.35 12.84
CA ALA A 13 79.75 3.35 11.96
C ALA A 13 79.15 3.29 10.55
N ALA A 14 78.75 4.45 10.00
CA ALA A 14 79.13 4.96 8.67
C ALA A 14 78.08 5.90 8.04
N ALA A 15 78.55 7.11 7.71
CA ALA A 15 78.31 7.86 6.47
C ALA A 15 76.87 8.22 6.01
N ALA A 16 76.50 9.47 6.34
CA ALA A 16 76.12 10.54 5.40
C ALA A 16 75.38 10.21 4.07
N ARG A 17 74.06 10.52 3.99
CA ARG A 17 73.44 11.65 3.24
C ARG A 17 71.99 11.34 2.77
N SER A 18 71.21 12.43 2.79
CA SER A 18 69.92 12.72 2.13
C SER A 18 68.70 11.86 2.47
N THR A 19 67.97 12.26 3.50
CA THR A 19 66.52 12.05 3.55
C THR A 19 65.83 13.29 2.96
N ALA A 20 65.25 13.12 1.78
CA ALA A 20 64.30 14.07 1.22
C ALA A 20 63.02 14.02 2.06
N ALA A 21 62.93 14.87 3.08
CA ALA A 21 61.67 15.19 3.73
C ALA A 21 61.11 16.44 3.03
N ARG A 22 60.11 16.25 2.18
CA ARG A 22 59.32 17.36 1.61
C ARG A 22 58.81 18.21 2.77
N ALA A 23 59.19 19.48 2.77
CA ALA A 23 58.66 20.48 3.68
C ALA A 23 57.14 20.55 3.47
N PHE A 24 56.38 20.06 4.46
CA PHE A 24 54.97 20.37 4.53
C PHE A 24 54.85 21.88 4.70
N SER A 25 54.24 22.49 3.69
CA SER A 25 53.87 23.90 3.65
C SER A 25 53.25 24.33 4.98
N THR A 26 53.88 25.26 5.67
CA THR A 26 53.24 26.02 6.74
C THR A 26 52.32 27.06 6.11
N THR A 27 51.19 26.62 5.59
CA THR A 27 50.06 27.54 5.42
C THR A 27 49.54 27.85 6.82
N ALA A 28 49.88 29.05 7.30
CA ALA A 28 49.21 29.65 8.44
C ALA A 28 47.70 29.49 8.26
N LEU A 29 47.01 29.00 9.29
CA LEU A 29 45.56 28.99 9.36
C LEU A 29 45.06 30.41 9.05
N ARG A 30 44.64 30.65 7.81
CA ARG A 30 43.82 31.81 7.44
C ARG A 30 42.41 31.57 7.99
N ALA A 31 42.32 31.49 9.32
CA ALA A 31 41.09 31.43 10.08
C ALA A 31 40.57 32.86 10.28
N LYS A 32 40.28 33.52 9.16
CA LYS A 32 39.58 34.81 9.06
C LYS A 32 39.50 35.12 7.58
N GLU A 33 38.39 34.76 6.94
CA GLU A 33 37.91 35.32 5.65
C GLU A 33 36.75 34.53 5.01
N ILE A 34 36.16 33.52 5.68
CA ILE A 34 34.83 32.97 5.30
C ILE A 34 33.86 33.06 6.47
N ALA A 35 33.79 34.25 7.06
CA ALA A 35 32.67 34.63 7.90
C ALA A 35 32.39 36.08 7.55
N GLY A 36 31.48 36.30 6.61
CA GLY A 36 30.67 37.51 6.66
C GLY A 36 30.17 37.61 8.09
N GLU A 37 30.57 38.68 8.75
CA GLU A 37 30.40 38.96 10.16
C GLU A 37 28.91 39.17 10.46
N ASN A 38 28.10 38.11 10.34
CA ASN A 38 26.75 38.08 10.87
C ASN A 38 26.86 37.87 12.40
N THR A 39 27.56 38.79 13.08
CA THR A 39 27.56 38.90 14.54
C THR A 39 26.20 39.35 15.08
N GLU A 40 25.29 39.75 14.19
CA GLU A 40 23.92 40.18 14.49
C GLU A 40 22.85 39.07 14.36
N THR A 41 23.21 37.79 14.17
CA THR A 41 22.17 36.74 14.23
C THR A 41 21.70 36.54 15.67
N PRO A 42 20.40 36.72 15.99
CA PRO A 42 19.90 36.55 17.35
C PRO A 42 20.05 35.09 17.79
N ASN A 43 20.59 34.90 19.00
CA ASN A 43 20.77 33.57 19.57
C ASN A 43 19.41 32.96 19.96
N MET A 44 18.91 32.07 19.13
CA MET A 44 17.59 31.42 19.27
C MET A 44 17.43 30.58 20.55
N ARG A 45 18.51 30.31 21.30
CA ARG A 45 18.42 29.66 22.62
C ARG A 45 17.72 30.53 23.66
N PHE A 46 17.81 31.85 23.51
CA PHE A 46 17.20 32.82 24.42
C PHE A 46 15.90 33.41 23.87
N ALA A 47 15.42 32.91 22.72
CA ALA A 47 14.15 33.35 22.17
C ALA A 47 13.00 32.99 23.16
N PRO A 48 12.08 33.93 23.42
CA PRO A 48 10.93 33.65 24.28
C PRO A 48 10.09 32.54 23.64
N ARG A 49 9.86 31.46 24.39
CA ARG A 49 8.91 30.41 23.99
C ARG A 49 7.53 30.81 24.48
N ASN A 50 6.51 30.49 23.70
CA ASN A 50 5.13 30.64 24.17
C ASN A 50 4.96 29.88 25.50
N PRO A 51 4.31 30.48 26.50
CA PRO A 51 4.08 29.82 27.77
C PRO A 51 3.26 28.55 27.55
N SER A 52 3.58 27.48 28.28
CA SER A 52 2.84 26.22 28.21
C SER A 52 1.52 26.35 28.96
N GLU A 53 0.48 26.84 28.28
CA GLU A 53 -0.89 26.85 28.81
C GLU A 53 -1.56 25.47 28.72
N THR A 54 -2.67 25.29 29.43
CA THR A 54 -3.50 24.08 29.30
C THR A 54 -4.08 24.01 27.88
N LEU A 55 -3.68 23.00 27.11
CA LEU A 55 -4.18 22.79 25.75
C LEU A 55 -5.66 22.36 25.78
N LYS A 56 -6.54 23.19 25.23
CA LYS A 56 -7.98 22.89 25.09
C LYS A 56 -8.25 22.41 23.67
N ARG A 57 -8.80 21.20 23.52
CA ARG A 57 -9.24 20.65 22.23
C ARG A 57 -10.68 20.13 22.36
N PRO A 58 -11.60 20.49 21.45
CA PRO A 58 -12.97 19.97 21.49
C PRO A 58 -13.01 18.48 21.12
N ILE A 59 -13.92 17.74 21.74
CA ILE A 59 -14.23 16.35 21.37
C ILE A 59 -15.19 16.40 20.19
N VAL A 60 -14.72 15.99 19.01
CA VAL A 60 -15.50 15.97 17.77
C VAL A 60 -15.27 14.64 17.08
N ASN A 61 -16.33 14.03 16.54
CA ASN A 61 -16.19 12.85 15.69
C ASN A 61 -15.62 13.28 14.33
N PRO A 62 -14.46 12.75 13.91
CA PRO A 62 -13.85 13.14 12.63
C PRO A 62 -14.74 12.83 11.43
N VAL A 63 -15.62 11.83 11.52
CA VAL A 63 -16.51 11.42 10.41
C VAL A 63 -17.56 12.49 10.08
N ASP A 64 -17.93 13.34 11.04
CA ASP A 64 -18.95 14.38 10.83
C ASP A 64 -18.52 15.39 9.77
N SER A 65 -17.22 15.65 9.64
CA SER A 65 -16.66 16.54 8.62
C SER A 65 -16.83 16.03 7.18
N LEU A 66 -17.07 14.72 7.01
CA LEU A 66 -17.11 14.05 5.71
C LEU A 66 -18.54 13.84 5.19
N LYS A 67 -19.58 14.15 5.99
CA LYS A 67 -20.98 13.88 5.63
C LYS A 67 -21.41 14.54 4.31
N THR A 68 -20.99 15.79 4.09
CA THR A 68 -21.31 16.55 2.88
C THR A 68 -20.70 15.93 1.62
N LYS A 69 -19.43 15.50 1.71
CA LYS A 69 -18.74 14.75 0.65
C LYS A 69 -19.37 13.38 0.43
N GLY A 70 -19.76 12.70 1.51
CA GLY A 70 -20.46 11.43 1.44
C GLY A 70 -21.73 11.56 0.59
N GLU A 71 -22.56 12.58 0.82
CA GLU A 71 -23.79 12.80 0.06
C GLU A 71 -23.51 13.06 -1.44
N SER A 72 -22.51 13.87 -1.78
CA SER A 72 -22.17 14.13 -3.19
C SER A 72 -21.66 12.86 -3.89
N LEU A 73 -20.91 12.01 -3.19
CA LEU A 73 -20.44 10.73 -3.72
C LEU A 73 -21.58 9.73 -3.94
N HIS A 74 -22.61 9.70 -3.09
CA HIS A 74 -23.80 8.86 -3.33
C HIS A 74 -24.55 9.32 -4.59
N LYS A 75 -24.69 10.64 -4.81
CA LYS A 75 -25.27 11.21 -6.04
C LYS A 75 -24.45 10.82 -7.27
N TYR A 76 -23.13 10.91 -7.18
CA TYR A 76 -22.23 10.52 -8.27
C TYR A 76 -22.24 9.01 -8.56
N GLY A 77 -22.26 8.17 -7.52
CA GLY A 77 -22.39 6.72 -7.66
C GLY A 77 -23.69 6.32 -8.37
N ASN A 78 -24.81 6.95 -8.01
CA ASN A 78 -26.09 6.75 -8.69
C ASN A 78 -26.06 7.24 -10.15
N TYR A 79 -25.42 8.38 -10.42
CA TYR A 79 -25.20 8.86 -11.78
C TYR A 79 -24.44 7.82 -12.63
N LEU A 80 -23.31 7.31 -12.13
CA LEU A 80 -22.53 6.29 -12.83
C LEU A 80 -23.37 5.01 -13.08
N MET A 81 -24.13 4.56 -12.09
CA MET A 81 -25.02 3.41 -12.22
C MET A 81 -26.10 3.61 -13.30
N SER A 82 -26.65 4.83 -13.42
CA SER A 82 -27.61 5.17 -14.48
C SER A 82 -26.99 5.27 -15.88
N CYS A 83 -25.72 5.67 -15.99
CA CYS A 83 -25.01 5.70 -17.26
C CYS A 83 -24.64 4.30 -17.77
N LEU A 84 -24.24 3.39 -16.86
CA LEU A 84 -23.75 2.05 -17.21
C LEU A 84 -24.47 0.93 -16.43
N PRO A 85 -25.81 0.81 -16.54
CA PRO A 85 -26.58 -0.18 -15.78
C PRO A 85 -26.26 -1.63 -16.18
N LYS A 86 -25.72 -1.84 -17.39
CA LYS A 86 -25.33 -3.17 -17.89
C LYS A 86 -24.14 -3.76 -17.12
N TYR A 87 -23.21 -2.93 -16.66
CA TYR A 87 -21.94 -3.37 -16.08
C TYR A 87 -21.85 -3.10 -14.58
N ILE A 88 -22.42 -2.01 -14.08
CA ILE A 88 -22.33 -1.68 -12.65
C ILE A 88 -23.39 -2.48 -11.89
N GLN A 89 -22.94 -3.39 -11.02
CA GLN A 89 -23.82 -4.22 -10.19
C GLN A 89 -24.31 -3.47 -8.97
N GLN A 90 -23.39 -2.81 -8.28
CA GLN A 90 -23.64 -2.04 -7.07
C GLN A 90 -22.51 -1.02 -6.86
N PHE A 91 -22.73 -0.05 -5.98
CA PHE A 91 -21.70 0.83 -5.48
C PHE A 91 -21.78 0.90 -3.95
N SER A 92 -20.65 1.15 -3.31
CA SER A 92 -20.57 1.41 -1.87
C SER A 92 -19.82 2.72 -1.64
N VAL A 93 -20.28 3.49 -0.66
CA VAL A 93 -19.63 4.72 -0.23
C VAL A 93 -19.29 4.55 1.24
N TRP A 94 -18.01 4.67 1.55
CA TRP A 94 -17.54 4.67 2.93
C TRP A 94 -16.71 5.92 3.17
N LYS A 95 -17.18 6.78 4.09
CA LYS A 95 -16.60 8.11 4.34
C LYS A 95 -16.52 8.93 3.04
N ASP A 96 -15.32 9.13 2.49
CA ASP A 96 -15.03 9.87 1.26
C ASP A 96 -14.54 8.95 0.11
N GLU A 97 -14.65 7.64 0.26
CA GLU A 97 -14.29 6.66 -0.76
C GLU A 97 -15.54 6.11 -1.46
N LEU A 98 -15.61 6.28 -2.78
CA LEU A 98 -16.58 5.62 -3.64
C LEU A 98 -15.96 4.34 -4.23
N THR A 99 -16.65 3.22 -4.07
CA THR A 99 -16.28 1.92 -4.65
C THR A 99 -17.40 1.42 -5.56
N ILE A 100 -17.07 0.99 -6.77
CA ILE A 100 -18.02 0.43 -7.74
C ILE A 100 -17.68 -1.03 -7.99
N TYR A 101 -18.69 -1.88 -8.07
CA TYR A 101 -18.54 -3.32 -8.29
C TYR A 101 -19.02 -3.68 -9.69
N ILE A 102 -18.15 -4.38 -10.42
CA ILE A 102 -18.29 -4.64 -11.86
C ILE A 102 -17.92 -6.10 -12.13
N PRO A 103 -18.58 -6.79 -13.07
CA PRO A 103 -18.13 -8.11 -13.53
C PRO A 103 -16.84 -8.00 -14.36
N PRO A 104 -16.03 -9.07 -14.47
CA PRO A 104 -14.79 -9.05 -15.25
C PRO A 104 -15.03 -8.71 -16.74
N ALA A 105 -16.18 -9.11 -17.30
CA ALA A 105 -16.57 -8.75 -18.68
C ALA A 105 -16.80 -7.23 -18.88
N GLY A 106 -17.05 -6.49 -17.81
CA GLY A 106 -17.31 -5.05 -17.84
C GLY A 106 -16.08 -4.18 -17.63
N VAL A 107 -14.89 -4.76 -17.43
CA VAL A 107 -13.64 -4.02 -17.15
C VAL A 107 -13.36 -3.02 -18.27
N LEU A 108 -13.05 -3.49 -19.48
CA LEU A 108 -12.72 -2.61 -20.62
C LEU A 108 -13.75 -1.48 -20.89
N PRO A 109 -15.06 -1.76 -21.04
CA PRO A 109 -16.02 -0.71 -21.35
C PRO A 109 -16.18 0.32 -20.23
N VAL A 110 -16.11 -0.10 -18.96
CA VAL A 110 -16.24 0.83 -17.84
C VAL A 110 -14.98 1.68 -17.69
N PHE A 111 -13.78 1.10 -17.80
CA PHE A 111 -12.55 1.90 -17.75
C PHE A 111 -12.42 2.85 -18.94
N HIS A 112 -12.89 2.47 -20.13
CA HIS A 112 -12.96 3.37 -21.27
C HIS A 112 -13.88 4.58 -20.98
N PHE A 113 -15.05 4.34 -20.37
CA PHE A 113 -15.95 5.42 -19.93
C PHE A 113 -15.31 6.29 -18.84
N LEU A 114 -14.71 5.68 -17.81
CA LEU A 114 -14.05 6.40 -16.71
C LEU A 114 -12.83 7.20 -17.15
N LYS A 115 -12.21 6.88 -18.29
CA LYS A 115 -11.10 7.65 -18.84
C LYS A 115 -11.58 8.84 -19.67
N ASN A 116 -12.59 8.62 -20.51
CA ASN A 116 -12.94 9.52 -21.61
C ASN A 116 -14.17 10.40 -21.35
N HIS A 117 -14.97 10.11 -20.32
CA HIS A 117 -16.17 10.87 -20.04
C HIS A 117 -15.83 12.21 -19.35
N THR A 118 -16.42 13.32 -19.77
CA THR A 118 -16.07 14.65 -19.22
C THR A 118 -16.38 14.79 -17.72
N ALA A 119 -17.42 14.11 -17.25
CA ALA A 119 -17.75 14.05 -15.82
C ALA A 119 -16.97 12.96 -15.05
N ALA A 120 -16.26 12.07 -15.76
CA ALA A 120 -15.41 11.03 -15.19
C ALA A 120 -14.08 11.02 -15.97
N GLU A 121 -13.17 11.91 -15.60
CA GLU A 121 -11.83 12.03 -16.22
C GLU A 121 -10.77 11.36 -15.33
N TYR A 122 -10.89 10.05 -15.12
CA TYR A 122 -9.91 9.27 -14.36
C TYR A 122 -8.71 8.92 -15.24
N THR A 123 -7.79 9.87 -15.35
CA THR A 123 -6.62 9.78 -16.24
C THR A 123 -5.49 8.95 -15.67
N GLN A 124 -5.38 8.82 -14.35
CA GLN A 124 -4.29 8.13 -13.68
C GLN A 124 -4.76 6.87 -12.95
N ILE A 125 -4.08 5.75 -13.21
CA ILE A 125 -4.16 4.55 -12.38
C ILE A 125 -3.22 4.75 -11.18
N SER A 126 -3.74 4.63 -9.96
CA SER A 126 -2.93 4.76 -8.74
C SER A 126 -2.32 3.43 -8.35
N ASP A 127 -3.11 2.35 -8.42
CA ASP A 127 -2.70 0.99 -8.11
C ASP A 127 -3.73 -0.01 -8.63
N ILE A 128 -3.24 -1.21 -8.93
CA ILE A 128 -4.05 -2.40 -9.20
C ILE A 128 -3.57 -3.47 -8.25
N THR A 129 -4.47 -4.01 -7.46
CA THR A 129 -4.16 -5.00 -6.43
C THR A 129 -5.20 -6.11 -6.48
N ALA A 130 -4.89 -7.25 -5.85
CA ALA A 130 -5.89 -8.30 -5.63
C ALA A 130 -5.98 -8.64 -4.15
N VAL A 131 -7.14 -9.16 -3.75
CA VAL A 131 -7.41 -9.64 -2.40
C VAL A 131 -7.99 -11.04 -2.50
N ASP A 132 -7.38 -11.97 -1.76
CA ASP A 132 -7.81 -13.37 -1.69
C ASP A 132 -8.82 -13.57 -0.54
N TYR A 133 -10.04 -13.95 -0.92
CA TYR A 133 -11.14 -14.34 -0.05
C TYR A 133 -11.50 -15.82 -0.32
N PRO A 134 -10.87 -16.79 0.37
CA PRO A 134 -11.04 -18.22 0.07
C PRO A 134 -12.45 -18.76 0.37
N THR A 135 -13.27 -18.01 1.11
CA THR A 135 -14.65 -18.38 1.43
C THR A 135 -15.64 -18.06 0.28
N LYS A 136 -15.23 -17.28 -0.72
CA LYS A 136 -16.07 -16.91 -1.86
C LYS A 136 -15.81 -17.86 -3.03
N ASP A 137 -16.85 -18.14 -3.82
CA ASP A 137 -16.73 -18.93 -5.06
C ASP A 137 -15.74 -18.29 -6.04
N GLN A 138 -15.77 -16.96 -6.12
CA GLN A 138 -14.76 -16.17 -6.82
C GLN A 138 -13.72 -15.70 -5.80
N ARG A 139 -12.66 -16.49 -5.71
CA ARG A 139 -11.62 -16.37 -4.70
C ARG A 139 -10.95 -14.99 -4.68
N PHE A 140 -10.66 -14.42 -5.85
CA PHE A 140 -9.90 -13.18 -5.96
C PHE A 140 -10.81 -11.98 -6.24
N GLU A 141 -10.66 -10.91 -5.46
CA GLU A 141 -11.16 -9.59 -5.82
C GLU A 141 -10.02 -8.74 -6.37
N VAL A 142 -10.10 -8.34 -7.65
CA VAL A 142 -9.16 -7.39 -8.26
C VAL A 142 -9.69 -5.97 -8.04
N VAL A 143 -8.87 -5.14 -7.40
CA VAL A 143 -9.17 -3.78 -7.00
C VAL A 143 -8.30 -2.82 -7.80
N TYR A 144 -8.94 -1.90 -8.49
CA TYR A 144 -8.29 -0.82 -9.22
C TYR A 144 -8.60 0.48 -8.48
N ASN A 145 -7.59 1.25 -8.06
CA ASN A 145 -7.84 2.62 -7.63
C ASN A 145 -7.37 3.62 -8.68
N MET A 146 -8.24 4.58 -8.95
CA MET A 146 -8.11 5.57 -9.98
C MET A 146 -8.11 6.97 -9.37
N LEU A 147 -7.35 7.87 -9.99
CA LEU A 147 -7.31 9.28 -9.65
C LEU A 147 -7.68 10.13 -10.87
N SER A 148 -8.66 11.01 -10.68
CA SER A 148 -8.93 12.10 -11.61
C SER A 148 -8.15 13.33 -11.14
N ILE A 149 -7.15 13.74 -11.93
CA ILE A 149 -6.35 14.94 -11.63
C ILE A 149 -7.21 16.19 -11.84
N ARG A 150 -8.07 16.20 -12.86
CA ARG A 150 -8.97 17.33 -13.17
C ARG A 150 -9.89 17.66 -12.00
N HIS A 151 -10.55 16.63 -11.46
CA HIS A 151 -11.58 16.76 -10.43
C HIS A 151 -11.05 16.49 -9.03
N ASN A 152 -9.74 16.24 -8.88
CA ASN A 152 -9.07 15.84 -7.63
C ASN A 152 -9.89 14.81 -6.83
N SER A 153 -10.37 13.79 -7.53
CA SER A 153 -11.31 12.80 -7.00
C SER A 153 -10.78 11.39 -7.22
N ARG A 154 -10.98 10.51 -6.24
CA ARG A 154 -10.56 9.10 -6.30
C ARG A 154 -11.76 8.18 -6.47
N LEU A 155 -11.55 7.08 -7.17
CA LEU A 155 -12.55 6.05 -7.37
C LEU A 155 -11.90 4.68 -7.24
N ARG A 156 -12.56 3.78 -6.52
CA ARG A 156 -12.19 2.37 -6.48
C ARG A 156 -13.13 1.56 -7.36
N VAL A 157 -12.58 0.73 -8.22
CA VAL A 157 -13.35 -0.22 -9.03
C VAL A 157 -12.93 -1.62 -8.58
N LYS A 158 -13.92 -2.44 -8.24
CA LYS A 158 -13.72 -3.82 -7.83
C LYS A 158 -14.31 -4.76 -8.87
N THR A 159 -13.52 -5.75 -9.23
CA THR A 159 -13.95 -6.90 -10.01
C THR A 159 -13.54 -8.17 -9.29
N TYR A 160 -14.02 -9.30 -9.78
CA TYR A 160 -13.77 -10.59 -9.20
C TYR A 160 -13.20 -11.53 -10.26
N ALA A 161 -12.38 -12.47 -9.81
CA ALA A 161 -11.74 -13.48 -10.61
C ALA A 161 -11.68 -14.80 -9.84
N ASP A 162 -11.63 -15.88 -10.60
CA ASP A 162 -11.34 -17.21 -10.07
C ASP A 162 -9.88 -17.58 -10.42
N GLU A 163 -9.38 -18.73 -9.98
CA GLU A 163 -8.01 -19.16 -10.27
C GLU A 163 -7.76 -19.40 -11.76
N ALA A 164 -8.77 -19.93 -12.47
CA ALA A 164 -8.68 -20.25 -13.89
C ALA A 164 -9.29 -19.17 -14.79
N THR A 165 -10.20 -18.34 -14.27
CA THR A 165 -10.94 -17.38 -15.08
C THR A 165 -10.13 -16.10 -15.26
N PRO A 166 -9.77 -15.73 -16.49
CA PRO A 166 -8.97 -14.54 -16.72
C PRO A 166 -9.80 -13.25 -16.64
N VAL A 167 -9.12 -12.15 -16.31
CA VAL A 167 -9.65 -10.78 -16.33
C VAL A 167 -9.09 -10.04 -17.56
N PRO A 168 -9.86 -9.19 -18.26
CA PRO A 168 -9.30 -8.35 -19.31
C PRO A 168 -8.24 -7.37 -18.78
N SER A 169 -7.12 -7.25 -19.49
CA SER A 169 -6.06 -6.28 -19.21
C SER A 169 -6.50 -4.84 -19.52
N LEU A 170 -5.99 -3.89 -18.74
CA LEU A 170 -6.15 -2.45 -18.95
C LEU A 170 -4.93 -1.78 -19.60
N CYS A 171 -3.91 -2.55 -20.01
CA CYS A 171 -2.69 -2.02 -20.62
C CYS A 171 -2.96 -1.12 -21.83
N ASP A 172 -3.95 -1.47 -22.66
CA ASP A 172 -4.33 -0.68 -23.84
C ASP A 172 -4.85 0.72 -23.49
N LEU A 173 -5.43 0.88 -22.30
CA LEU A 173 -5.97 2.14 -21.81
C LEU A 173 -4.96 2.89 -20.92
N TYR A 174 -4.20 2.18 -20.10
CA TYR A 174 -3.27 2.77 -19.15
C TYR A 174 -1.93 2.03 -19.22
N ASP A 175 -0.91 2.70 -19.75
CA ASP A 175 0.45 2.13 -19.84
C ASP A 175 1.00 1.71 -18.45
N GLY A 176 0.60 2.44 -17.40
CA GLY A 176 0.97 2.14 -16.03
C GLY A 176 0.39 0.83 -15.48
N ALA A 177 -0.68 0.29 -16.09
CA ALA A 177 -1.32 -0.95 -15.63
C ALA A 177 -0.42 -2.18 -15.85
N ASN A 178 0.52 -2.13 -16.81
CA ASN A 178 1.37 -3.26 -17.18
C ASN A 178 2.13 -3.86 -15.98
N TRP A 179 2.77 -3.02 -15.18
CA TRP A 179 3.55 -3.50 -14.03
C TRP A 179 2.66 -4.03 -12.91
N TYR A 180 1.53 -3.38 -12.63
CA TYR A 180 0.62 -3.81 -11.57
C TYR A 180 -0.10 -5.12 -11.93
N GLU A 181 -0.52 -5.30 -13.19
CA GLU A 181 -1.15 -6.54 -13.63
C GLU A 181 -0.16 -7.72 -13.55
N ARG A 182 1.12 -7.49 -13.87
CA ARG A 182 2.19 -8.47 -13.67
C ARG A 182 2.45 -8.78 -12.20
N GLU A 183 2.43 -7.78 -11.34
CA GLU A 183 2.58 -7.97 -9.90
C GLU A 183 1.43 -8.82 -9.33
N VAL A 184 0.19 -8.52 -9.73
CA VAL A 184 -0.99 -9.28 -9.31
C VAL A 184 -0.93 -10.73 -9.83
N TYR A 185 -0.45 -10.93 -11.06
CA TYR A 185 -0.20 -12.26 -11.60
C TYR A 185 0.85 -13.02 -10.79
N ASP A 186 1.98 -12.41 -10.44
CA ASP A 186 3.05 -13.06 -9.70
C ASP A 186 2.63 -13.42 -8.26
N LEU A 187 1.95 -12.49 -7.57
CA LEU A 187 1.65 -12.64 -6.15
C LEU A 187 0.36 -13.42 -5.86
N PHE A 188 -0.64 -13.34 -6.74
CA PHE A 188 -1.95 -13.99 -6.56
C PHE A 188 -2.27 -15.03 -7.63
N GLY A 189 -1.62 -14.98 -8.80
CA GLY A 189 -1.90 -15.91 -9.90
C GLY A 189 -3.14 -15.57 -10.72
N VAL A 190 -3.61 -14.32 -10.67
CA VAL A 190 -4.72 -13.88 -11.53
C VAL A 190 -4.20 -13.64 -12.95
N PHE A 191 -4.83 -14.27 -13.94
CA PHE A 191 -4.44 -14.12 -15.34
C PHE A 191 -5.13 -12.92 -16.00
N PHE A 192 -4.35 -12.12 -16.72
CA PHE A 192 -4.85 -10.99 -17.51
C PHE A 192 -4.79 -11.28 -19.02
N VAL A 193 -5.93 -11.22 -19.70
CA VAL A 193 -6.03 -11.43 -21.17
C VAL A 193 -5.81 -10.12 -21.89
N GLY A 194 -4.98 -10.13 -22.94
CA GLY A 194 -4.59 -8.94 -23.71
C GLY A 194 -3.36 -8.22 -23.17
N HIS A 195 -2.71 -8.74 -22.12
CA HIS A 195 -1.48 -8.18 -21.60
C HIS A 195 -0.28 -8.46 -22.54
N PRO A 196 0.60 -7.47 -22.83
CA PRO A 196 1.69 -7.63 -23.80
C PRO A 196 2.81 -8.59 -23.36
N ASP A 197 3.20 -8.57 -22.08
CA ASP A 197 4.25 -9.45 -21.51
C ASP A 197 3.88 -9.87 -20.08
N LEU A 198 2.99 -10.84 -19.93
CA LEU A 198 2.56 -11.30 -18.60
C LEU A 198 3.55 -12.35 -18.07
N ARG A 199 4.43 -11.91 -17.17
CA ARG A 199 5.41 -12.76 -16.50
C ARG A 199 5.69 -12.24 -15.09
N ARG A 200 6.29 -13.10 -14.27
CA ARG A 200 6.73 -12.81 -12.90
C ARG A 200 7.67 -11.61 -12.83
N ILE A 201 7.69 -10.93 -11.70
CA ILE A 201 8.45 -9.70 -11.52
C ILE A 201 9.06 -9.52 -10.13
N MET A 202 8.36 -9.98 -9.09
CA MET A 202 8.79 -9.90 -7.70
C MET A 202 9.44 -11.19 -7.21
N THR A 203 8.95 -12.35 -7.67
CA THR A 203 9.45 -13.66 -7.24
C THR A 203 10.70 -14.10 -8.01
N ASP A 204 11.44 -15.05 -7.44
CA ASP A 204 12.60 -15.65 -8.10
C ASP A 204 12.17 -16.41 -9.38
N TYR A 205 13.08 -16.54 -10.33
CA TYR A 205 12.81 -17.06 -11.67
C TYR A 205 12.22 -18.48 -11.67
N GLY A 206 12.68 -19.32 -10.74
CA GLY A 206 12.24 -20.72 -10.58
C GLY A 206 11.26 -20.93 -9.43
N PHE A 207 10.69 -19.86 -8.87
CA PHE A 207 9.78 -19.96 -7.74
C PHE A 207 8.52 -20.76 -8.13
N ASP A 208 7.94 -21.53 -7.22
CA ASP A 208 6.69 -22.26 -7.49
C ASP A 208 5.61 -21.83 -6.48
N GLY A 209 4.43 -21.49 -7.01
CA GLY A 209 3.32 -20.91 -6.25
C GLY A 209 3.26 -19.38 -6.23
N HIS A 210 2.26 -18.87 -5.51
CA HIS A 210 1.88 -17.45 -5.44
C HIS A 210 1.85 -16.98 -3.97
N PRO A 211 2.81 -16.15 -3.53
CA PRO A 211 3.06 -15.91 -2.10
C PRO A 211 1.93 -15.28 -1.30
N LEU A 212 1.09 -14.42 -1.91
CA LEU A 212 0.07 -13.66 -1.18
C LEU A 212 -1.27 -14.37 -1.07
N ARG A 213 -1.39 -15.58 -1.61
CA ARG A 213 -2.54 -16.45 -1.40
C ARG A 213 -2.59 -16.93 0.06
N LYS A 214 -3.79 -17.11 0.61
CA LYS A 214 -3.99 -17.44 2.05
C LYS A 214 -3.61 -18.87 2.42
N ASP A 215 -3.52 -19.76 1.44
CA ASP A 215 -3.04 -21.14 1.54
C ASP A 215 -1.50 -21.24 1.53
N PHE A 216 -0.79 -20.21 1.06
CA PHE A 216 0.66 -20.21 1.01
C PHE A 216 1.27 -20.00 2.41
N PRO A 217 2.23 -20.83 2.85
CA PRO A 217 2.86 -20.68 4.16
C PRO A 217 3.75 -19.43 4.22
N MET A 218 3.76 -18.74 5.36
CA MET A 218 4.53 -17.51 5.56
C MET A 218 6.03 -17.63 5.21
N THR A 219 6.61 -18.80 5.41
CA THR A 219 8.04 -19.07 5.21
C THR A 219 8.35 -19.65 3.83
N GLY A 220 7.33 -20.03 3.06
CA GLY A 220 7.50 -20.78 1.81
C GLY A 220 7.85 -22.25 2.01
N TYR A 221 8.18 -22.92 0.91
CA TYR A 221 8.45 -24.36 0.86
C TYR A 221 9.95 -24.69 0.74
N THR A 222 10.75 -23.75 0.23
CA THR A 222 12.15 -23.98 -0.11
C THR A 222 13.06 -22.93 0.50
N GLU A 223 14.29 -23.33 0.81
CA GLU A 223 15.38 -22.45 1.22
C GLU A 223 16.58 -22.57 0.28
N ILE A 224 17.52 -21.64 0.41
CA ILE A 224 18.66 -21.52 -0.47
C ILE A 224 19.93 -21.62 0.38
N ARG A 225 20.84 -22.52 0.00
CA ARG A 225 22.18 -22.60 0.60
C ARG A 225 23.28 -22.76 -0.45
N TYR A 226 24.50 -22.38 -0.09
CA TYR A 226 25.68 -22.67 -0.90
C TYR A 226 26.16 -24.10 -0.64
N ASP A 227 26.35 -24.87 -1.70
CA ASP A 227 26.88 -26.23 -1.65
C ASP A 227 28.35 -26.20 -2.11
N GLU A 228 29.27 -26.51 -1.20
CA GLU A 228 30.72 -26.49 -1.48
C GLU A 228 31.14 -27.59 -2.46
N GLU A 229 30.49 -28.76 -2.43
CA GLU A 229 30.81 -29.89 -3.32
C GLU A 229 30.48 -29.54 -4.77
N LYS A 230 29.30 -28.94 -4.98
CA LYS A 230 28.83 -28.52 -6.31
C LYS A 230 29.32 -27.12 -6.72
N LYS A 231 29.93 -26.37 -5.80
CA LYS A 231 30.35 -24.97 -5.95
C LYS A 231 29.26 -24.06 -6.52
N ARG A 232 28.02 -24.30 -6.11
CA ARG A 232 26.85 -23.54 -6.59
C ARG A 232 25.80 -23.39 -5.51
N ILE A 233 24.88 -22.47 -5.74
CA ILE A 233 23.70 -22.30 -4.91
C ILE A 233 22.71 -23.43 -5.21
N VAL A 234 22.20 -24.10 -4.18
CA VAL A 234 21.19 -25.15 -4.26
C VAL A 234 19.92 -24.74 -3.55
N VAL A 235 18.77 -25.17 -4.09
CA VAL A 235 17.45 -24.97 -3.50
C VAL A 235 17.03 -26.28 -2.84
N GLU A 236 16.72 -26.24 -1.56
CA GLU A 236 16.36 -27.41 -0.74
C GLU A 236 15.03 -27.17 -0.02
N PRO A 237 14.34 -28.23 0.45
CA PRO A 237 13.17 -28.07 1.31
C PRO A 237 13.51 -27.27 2.57
N LEU A 238 12.59 -26.42 3.01
CA LEU A 238 12.78 -25.54 4.15
C LEU A 238 13.01 -26.30 5.47
N GLU A 239 14.10 -25.98 6.18
CA GLU A 239 14.38 -26.49 7.53
C GLU A 239 14.75 -25.33 8.49
N MET A 240 13.82 -24.93 9.35
CA MET A 240 14.05 -23.82 10.29
C MET A 240 14.62 -24.30 11.63
N THR A 241 15.69 -23.64 12.10
CA THR A 241 16.24 -23.86 13.45
C THR A 241 15.27 -23.47 14.56
N GLN A 242 14.48 -22.42 14.33
CA GLN A 242 13.39 -22.00 15.21
C GLN A 242 12.10 -21.89 14.41
N ALA A 243 11.08 -22.64 14.82
CA ALA A 243 9.77 -22.56 14.20
C ALA A 243 9.10 -21.19 14.42
N PHE A 244 8.31 -20.76 13.43
CA PHE A 244 7.47 -19.57 13.54
C PHE A 244 6.39 -19.77 14.62
N ARG A 245 6.26 -18.80 15.53
CA ARG A 245 5.25 -18.81 16.60
C ARG A 245 4.17 -17.79 16.30
N ASN A 246 2.95 -18.26 16.07
CA ASN A 246 1.80 -17.40 15.83
C ASN A 246 1.14 -16.97 17.16
N PHE A 247 1.19 -15.69 17.48
CA PHE A 247 0.55 -15.16 18.70
C PHE A 247 -0.92 -14.76 18.52
N ARG A 248 -1.55 -15.16 17.40
CA ARG A 248 -2.97 -14.88 17.14
C ARG A 248 -3.92 -15.64 18.07
N GLY A 249 -3.48 -16.69 18.75
CA GLY A 249 -4.29 -17.42 19.74
C GLY A 249 -4.68 -16.59 20.96
N GLY A 250 -4.00 -15.47 21.22
CA GLY A 250 -4.34 -14.53 22.29
C GLY A 250 -5.28 -13.40 21.88
N SER A 251 -5.92 -13.48 20.71
CA SER A 251 -6.91 -12.47 20.30
C SER A 251 -8.09 -12.42 21.28
N ALA A 252 -8.70 -11.24 21.44
CA ALA A 252 -9.83 -11.08 22.35
C ALA A 252 -11.00 -12.02 21.98
N ALA A 253 -11.56 -12.70 22.99
CA ALA A 253 -12.72 -13.57 22.83
C ALA A 253 -14.04 -12.80 22.67
N TRP A 254 -14.06 -11.54 23.12
CA TRP A 254 -15.22 -10.65 23.02
C TRP A 254 -15.13 -9.79 21.76
N GLU A 255 -16.29 -9.45 21.19
CA GLU A 255 -16.39 -8.48 20.09
C GLU A 255 -15.82 -7.13 20.55
N GLN A 256 -14.75 -6.67 19.88
CA GLN A 256 -14.04 -5.46 20.29
C GLN A 256 -14.78 -4.17 19.90
N VAL A 257 -15.50 -4.19 18.78
CA VAL A 257 -16.22 -3.04 18.22
C VAL A 257 -17.61 -3.49 17.80
N GLY A 258 -18.64 -2.83 18.33
CA GLY A 258 -20.03 -3.15 17.99
C GLY A 258 -20.47 -2.62 16.62
N PRO A 259 -21.77 -2.68 16.30
CA PRO A 259 -22.29 -2.17 15.04
C PRO A 259 -22.03 -0.66 14.92
N GLY A 260 -21.45 -0.25 13.79
CA GLY A 260 -21.19 1.14 13.48
C GLY A 260 -22.46 1.95 13.23
N GLN A 261 -22.33 3.28 13.22
CA GLN A 261 -23.42 4.18 12.82
C GLN A 261 -23.45 4.34 11.30
N SER A 262 -24.63 4.19 10.69
CA SER A 262 -24.80 4.40 9.26
C SER A 262 -24.75 5.90 8.92
N THR A 263 -23.82 6.26 8.03
CA THR A 263 -23.66 7.63 7.50
C THR A 263 -24.43 7.86 6.20
N THR A 264 -25.29 6.92 5.80
CA THR A 264 -26.06 7.04 4.55
C THR A 264 -27.03 8.23 4.65
N PRO A 265 -27.04 9.15 3.67
CA PRO A 265 -28.00 10.26 3.62
C PRO A 265 -29.44 9.78 3.48
N GLU A 266 -30.40 10.54 4.00
CA GLU A 266 -31.83 10.17 4.01
C GLU A 266 -32.40 9.96 2.61
N THR A 267 -31.94 10.73 1.63
CA THR A 267 -32.34 10.63 0.21
C THR A 267 -32.06 9.26 -0.40
N PHE A 268 -31.08 8.52 0.13
CA PHE A 268 -30.66 7.21 -0.37
C PHE A 268 -31.14 6.06 0.50
N LYS A 269 -31.84 6.35 1.61
CA LYS A 269 -32.54 5.32 2.39
C LYS A 269 -33.89 5.06 1.73
N LEU A 270 -34.30 3.80 1.72
CA LEU A 270 -35.62 3.42 1.25
C LEU A 270 -36.68 4.08 2.16
N PRO A 271 -37.73 4.71 1.60
CA PRO A 271 -38.78 5.33 2.40
C PRO A 271 -39.50 4.24 3.20
N THR A 272 -39.66 4.48 4.51
CA THR A 272 -40.46 3.57 5.34
C THR A 272 -41.93 3.69 4.95
N PRO A 273 -42.64 2.58 4.73
CA PRO A 273 -44.06 2.62 4.45
C PRO A 273 -44.78 3.26 5.63
N LYS A 274 -45.77 4.12 5.36
CA LYS A 274 -46.58 4.72 6.41
C LYS A 274 -47.32 3.59 7.15
N PRO A 275 -47.39 3.62 8.49
CA PRO A 275 -48.17 2.65 9.23
C PRO A 275 -49.64 2.74 8.80
N GLU A 276 -50.28 1.59 8.62
CA GLU A 276 -51.72 1.55 8.36
C GLU A 276 -52.46 2.25 9.51
N PRO A 277 -53.53 3.02 9.22
CA PRO A 277 -54.36 3.55 10.28
C PRO A 277 -54.87 2.39 11.13
N PRO A 278 -54.94 2.54 12.46
CA PRO A 278 -55.45 1.48 13.33
C PRO A 278 -56.81 1.05 12.80
N LYS A 279 -56.97 -0.24 12.50
CA LYS A 279 -58.28 -0.82 12.21
C LYS A 279 -59.17 -0.45 13.38
N GLU A 280 -60.16 0.41 13.16
CA GLU A 280 -61.19 0.68 14.15
C GLU A 280 -61.85 -0.66 14.47
N GLY A 281 -61.39 -1.26 15.56
CA GLY A 281 -61.99 -2.44 16.12
C GLY A 281 -63.40 -2.09 16.55
N GLU A 282 -64.36 -2.71 15.87
CA GLU A 282 -65.47 -3.42 16.50
C GLU A 282 -65.94 -2.74 17.78
N GLN A 283 -66.87 -1.81 17.62
CA GLN A 283 -67.84 -1.48 18.67
C GLN A 283 -68.40 -2.80 19.21
N LYS A 284 -67.86 -3.26 20.34
CA LYS A 284 -68.45 -4.35 21.13
C LYS A 284 -69.89 -3.93 21.43
N LYS A 285 -70.83 -4.57 20.74
CA LYS A 285 -72.25 -4.56 21.08
C LYS A 285 -72.48 -5.25 22.42
#